data_AF-A0AAD4NV09-F1
#
_entry.id   AF-A0AAD4NV09-F1
#
_cell.length_a   1.000
_cell.length_b   1.000
_cell.length_c   1.000
_cell.angle_alpha   90.00
_cell.angle_beta   90.00
_cell.angle_gamma   90.00
#
_symmetry.space_group_name_H-M   'P 1'
#
loop_
_entity.id
_entity.type
_entity.pdbx_description
1 polymer ?
#
loop_
_entity_poly.entity_id
_entity_poly.type
_entity_poly.pdbx_seq_one_letter_code
_entity_poly.pdbx_strand_id
1 'polypeptide(L)'
;MAEYSTPLESQRIFLEGIAQNALLPSLPRNFAQCAKLVHLHGNAAPSIPVNWRWAESISALKALEATMVNCLLMDKFKMEPTNVSINTDHASLFIFSPHLAKISGDGEERVSPDTCLPLCEQQEQTPKESLYRLMATNIYKTRDGRCYHIHGSLNPDIVLSALGLPLQVDMPSTPFSIMGLYQNKTLEMDATALDTLMNDVHRQAGTIAYTSDEYLASEQGRANSHVGLYELVHKPIASQPPCWWPNSPDACSSPKRPLAGLKVVDLTRVIAGPTITRSLAELGASVMRVTSPHIVDFTTVFRDLNWGKWNCHLHLKDENDKEKLRNLIREADVVVDGYRPGVMDRLGFGRADIFDLVRDRGRGIIHARENCYGWYGPWANRSGWQGISDALALNYYSQWLVRSVGVYDRPVWADLWARHGSPAFRHYDNTRITVPRLLQLLHQYDEDVLFKPEFFDTYTSKAIGVDIRKVKPVATFGDGLVQLGYNVGTRGNGVDAPFWPQNLRDEVVR
;
A
#
# COMPACT_ATOMS: atom_id res chain seq x y z
N MET A 1 13.78 -29.19 18.71
CA MET A 1 13.47 -28.13 17.73
C MET A 1 13.98 -26.82 18.32
N ALA A 2 14.65 -25.98 17.54
CA ALA A 2 15.02 -24.65 18.02
C ALA A 2 13.74 -23.89 18.41
N GLU A 3 13.82 -23.08 19.46
CA GLU A 3 12.72 -22.19 19.87
C GLU A 3 12.45 -21.18 18.75
N TYR A 4 11.17 -20.90 18.46
CA TYR A 4 10.78 -19.95 17.44
C TYR A 4 11.27 -18.54 17.79
N SER A 5 11.74 -17.78 16.81
CA SER A 5 12.17 -16.40 17.01
C SER A 5 11.79 -15.54 15.81
N THR A 6 10.93 -14.55 16.03
CA THR A 6 10.49 -13.59 15.01
C THR A 6 11.67 -12.94 14.29
N PRO A 7 12.72 -12.39 14.97
CA PRO A 7 13.91 -11.87 14.28
C PRO A 7 14.66 -12.89 13.42
N LEU A 8 14.90 -14.11 13.94
CA LEU A 8 15.63 -15.13 13.19
C LEU A 8 14.84 -15.59 11.96
N GLU A 9 13.53 -15.76 12.11
CA GLU A 9 12.66 -16.17 11.02
C GLU A 9 12.51 -15.05 9.97
N SER A 10 12.44 -13.78 10.42
CA SER A 10 12.52 -12.63 9.52
C SER A 10 13.82 -12.61 8.72
N GLN A 11 14.95 -12.93 9.36
CA GLN A 11 16.26 -12.93 8.71
C GLN A 11 16.34 -14.06 7.69
N ARG A 12 15.80 -15.24 8.04
CA ARG A 12 15.68 -16.39 7.14
C ARG A 12 14.83 -16.05 5.92
N ILE A 13 13.64 -15.47 6.12
CA ILE A 13 12.75 -15.03 5.03
C ILE A 13 13.44 -13.99 4.14
N PHE A 14 14.18 -13.05 4.71
CA PHE A 14 14.93 -12.07 3.94
C PHE A 14 16.06 -12.72 3.11
N LEU A 15 16.95 -13.48 3.74
CA LEU A 15 18.14 -14.02 3.08
C LEU A 15 17.85 -15.21 2.16
N GLU A 16 16.97 -16.11 2.54
CA GLU A 16 16.62 -17.30 1.75
C GLU A 16 15.41 -17.04 0.87
N GLY A 17 14.40 -16.36 1.43
CA GLY A 17 13.16 -16.08 0.71
C GLY A 17 13.32 -14.99 -0.34
N ILE A 18 14.00 -13.88 -0.06
CA ILE A 18 14.12 -12.74 -0.99
C ILE A 18 15.47 -12.74 -1.71
N ALA A 19 16.59 -12.72 -0.96
CA ALA A 19 17.91 -12.50 -1.54
C ALA A 19 18.36 -13.65 -2.47
N GLN A 20 17.83 -14.86 -2.27
CA GLN A 20 18.10 -16.05 -3.09
C GLN A 20 16.91 -16.40 -4.01
N ASN A 21 15.90 -15.54 -4.12
CA ASN A 21 14.71 -15.82 -4.90
C ASN A 21 15.03 -15.83 -6.40
N ALA A 22 14.88 -16.98 -7.05
CA ALA A 22 15.06 -17.11 -8.50
C ALA A 22 14.08 -16.24 -9.32
N LEU A 23 12.93 -15.86 -8.74
CA LEU A 23 11.96 -14.95 -9.36
C LEU A 23 12.31 -13.46 -9.18
N LEU A 24 13.45 -13.15 -8.54
CA LEU A 24 14.00 -11.79 -8.43
C LEU A 24 15.40 -11.71 -9.09
N PRO A 25 15.53 -11.97 -10.39
CA PRO A 25 16.83 -12.04 -11.06
C PRO A 25 17.54 -10.68 -11.18
N SER A 26 16.84 -9.59 -10.90
CA SER A 26 17.30 -8.22 -11.14
C SER A 26 17.87 -7.51 -9.90
N LEU A 27 18.22 -8.25 -8.84
CA LEU A 27 18.88 -7.66 -7.68
C LEU A 27 20.25 -7.05 -8.08
N PRO A 28 20.66 -5.91 -7.49
CA PRO A 28 21.97 -5.29 -7.75
C PRO A 28 23.15 -6.25 -7.52
N ARG A 29 24.26 -6.04 -8.23
CA ARG A 29 25.44 -6.92 -8.13
C ARG A 29 26.05 -6.97 -6.72
N ASN A 30 26.00 -5.84 -6.02
CA ASN A 30 26.45 -5.66 -4.64
C ASN A 30 25.40 -6.08 -3.59
N PHE A 31 24.20 -6.52 -4.00
CA PHE A 31 23.10 -6.83 -3.08
C PHE A 31 23.49 -7.85 -2.02
N ALA A 32 24.15 -8.94 -2.40
CA ALA A 32 24.56 -9.99 -1.46
C ALA A 32 25.58 -9.50 -0.41
N GLN A 33 26.44 -8.54 -0.76
CA GLN A 33 27.35 -7.90 0.21
C GLN A 33 26.56 -6.99 1.16
N CYS A 34 25.66 -6.16 0.63
CA CYS A 34 24.85 -5.25 1.42
C CYS A 34 23.86 -5.98 2.35
N ALA A 35 23.28 -7.09 1.91
CA ALA A 35 22.29 -7.86 2.66
C ALA A 35 22.86 -8.43 3.97
N LYS A 36 24.16 -8.75 4.02
CA LYS A 36 24.85 -9.25 5.23
C LYS A 36 24.98 -8.20 6.34
N LEU A 37 24.76 -6.92 6.02
CA LEU A 37 24.85 -5.81 6.95
C LEU A 37 23.51 -5.47 7.59
N VAL A 38 22.43 -6.18 7.22
CA VAL A 38 21.11 -5.99 7.84
C VAL A 38 20.96 -6.93 9.03
N HIS A 39 20.72 -6.33 10.19
CA HIS A 39 20.54 -7.02 11.47
C HIS A 39 19.10 -6.84 11.96
N LEU A 40 18.37 -7.96 12.02
CA LEU A 40 17.02 -8.00 12.56
C LEU A 40 17.07 -8.40 14.03
N HIS A 41 16.35 -7.65 14.87
CA HIS A 41 16.29 -7.84 16.32
C HIS A 41 14.90 -7.47 16.85
N GLY A 42 14.58 -7.82 18.09
CA GLY A 42 13.25 -7.62 18.67
C GLY A 42 12.87 -8.78 19.58
N ASN A 43 11.59 -8.86 19.95
CA ASN A 43 11.09 -9.98 20.73
C ASN A 43 11.03 -11.29 19.93
N ALA A 44 11.36 -12.41 20.57
CA ALA A 44 11.34 -13.72 19.93
C ALA A 44 9.91 -14.21 19.65
N ALA A 45 8.98 -13.99 20.58
CA ALA A 45 7.59 -14.38 20.41
C ALA A 45 6.85 -13.37 19.50
N PRO A 46 5.95 -13.83 18.62
CA PRO A 46 5.10 -12.93 17.86
C PRO A 46 4.04 -12.25 18.74
N SER A 47 3.64 -11.03 18.36
CA SER A 47 2.66 -10.22 19.09
C SER A 47 1.33 -10.02 18.36
N ILE A 48 1.27 -10.09 17.02
CA ILE A 48 0.00 -9.87 16.31
C ILE A 48 -0.78 -11.19 16.27
N PRO A 49 -1.98 -11.32 16.89
CA PRO A 49 -2.72 -12.58 17.02
C PRO A 49 -3.44 -12.99 15.73
N VAL A 50 -2.67 -13.15 14.65
CA VAL A 50 -3.08 -13.71 13.36
C VAL A 50 -2.21 -14.94 13.07
N ASN A 51 -2.73 -15.90 12.33
CA ASN A 51 -2.01 -17.16 12.05
C ASN A 51 -0.89 -17.01 11.01
N TRP A 52 -0.75 -15.82 10.42
CA TRP A 52 0.24 -15.48 9.42
C TRP A 52 1.47 -14.80 10.05
N ARG A 53 2.67 -15.08 9.53
CA ARG A 53 3.95 -14.49 9.98
C ARG A 53 4.04 -13.00 9.59
N TRP A 54 3.29 -12.19 10.31
CA TRP A 54 3.07 -10.77 10.05
C TRP A 54 4.35 -9.95 10.20
N ALA A 55 4.95 -10.01 11.39
CA ALA A 55 6.14 -9.24 11.74
C ALA A 55 7.31 -9.58 10.82
N GLU A 56 7.43 -10.86 10.48
CA GLU A 56 8.48 -11.41 9.66
C GLU A 56 8.35 -10.97 8.21
N SER A 57 7.12 -10.95 7.68
CA SER A 57 6.86 -10.48 6.32
C SER A 57 7.31 -9.03 6.12
N ILE A 58 6.91 -8.14 7.04
CA ILE A 58 7.20 -6.72 6.91
C ILE A 58 8.67 -6.42 7.21
N SER A 59 9.25 -7.11 8.19
CA SER A 59 10.67 -6.96 8.53
C SER A 59 11.57 -7.40 7.37
N ALA A 60 11.24 -8.49 6.68
CA ALA A 60 11.99 -8.94 5.50
C ALA A 60 11.88 -7.95 4.33
N LEU A 61 10.70 -7.35 4.10
CA LEU A 61 10.53 -6.31 3.08
C LEU A 61 11.29 -5.02 3.44
N LYS A 62 11.33 -4.65 4.73
CA LYS A 62 12.15 -3.53 5.21
C LYS A 62 13.65 -3.80 5.10
N ALA A 63 14.07 -5.06 5.30
CA ALA A 63 15.44 -5.47 5.05
C ALA A 63 15.82 -5.37 3.56
N LEU A 64 14.91 -5.74 2.65
CA LEU A 64 15.07 -5.53 1.21
C LEU A 64 15.22 -4.04 0.87
N GLU A 65 14.30 -3.19 1.36
CA GLU A 65 14.36 -1.73 1.16
C GLU A 65 15.69 -1.15 1.65
N ALA A 66 16.13 -1.48 2.87
CA ALA A 66 17.37 -0.97 3.42
C ALA A 66 18.63 -1.50 2.70
N THR A 67 18.59 -2.74 2.21
CA THR A 67 19.66 -3.30 1.39
C THR A 67 19.79 -2.55 0.06
N MET A 68 18.68 -2.20 -0.58
CA MET A 68 18.68 -1.38 -1.79
C MET A 68 19.27 0.02 -1.55
N VAL A 69 19.01 0.61 -0.38
CA VAL A 69 19.65 1.89 0.02
C VAL A 69 21.16 1.73 0.16
N ASN A 70 21.66 0.67 0.81
CA ASN A 70 23.10 0.38 0.87
C ASN A 70 23.70 0.17 -0.53
N CYS A 71 22.99 -0.51 -1.45
CA CYS A 71 23.44 -0.66 -2.83
C CYS A 71 23.58 0.71 -3.52
N LEU A 72 22.60 1.60 -3.30
CA LEU A 72 22.62 2.97 -3.82
C LEU A 72 23.78 3.81 -3.24
N LEU A 73 24.13 3.63 -1.95
CA LEU A 73 25.30 4.27 -1.34
C LEU A 73 26.60 3.93 -2.09
N MET A 74 26.78 2.66 -2.43
CA MET A 74 27.94 2.21 -3.18
C MET A 74 27.91 2.71 -4.64
N ASP A 75 26.77 2.56 -5.32
CA ASP A 75 26.70 2.80 -6.75
C ASP A 75 26.70 4.29 -7.11
N LYS A 76 25.95 5.11 -6.36
CA LYS A 76 25.79 6.54 -6.62
C LYS A 76 26.85 7.38 -5.90
N PHE A 77 27.06 7.11 -4.62
CA PHE A 77 27.89 7.96 -3.76
C PHE A 77 29.31 7.42 -3.53
N LYS A 78 29.63 6.23 -4.07
CA LYS A 78 30.95 5.59 -3.96
C LYS A 78 31.41 5.43 -2.51
N MET A 79 30.45 5.13 -1.63
CA MET A 79 30.69 4.90 -0.21
C MET A 79 30.64 3.42 0.12
N GLU A 80 31.33 3.02 1.19
CA GLU A 80 31.13 1.71 1.79
C GLU A 80 29.70 1.58 2.34
N PRO A 81 29.07 0.40 2.20
CA PRO A 81 27.76 0.16 2.79
C PRO A 81 27.88 0.12 4.33
N THR A 82 26.80 0.44 5.03
CA THR A 82 26.79 0.52 6.50
C THR A 82 25.93 -0.57 7.14
N ASN A 83 26.14 -0.82 8.43
CA ASN A 83 25.23 -1.68 9.20
C ASN A 83 23.83 -1.06 9.23
N VAL A 84 22.82 -1.90 9.09
CA VAL A 84 21.41 -1.54 9.19
C VAL A 84 20.82 -2.30 10.36
N SER A 85 20.10 -1.61 11.24
CA SER A 85 19.34 -2.21 12.32
C SER A 85 17.84 -2.00 12.10
N ILE A 86 17.09 -3.10 12.16
CA ILE A 86 15.62 -3.11 12.04
C ILE A 86 15.06 -3.89 13.22
N ASN A 87 14.18 -3.24 13.99
CA ASN A 87 13.46 -3.87 15.07
C ASN A 87 12.15 -4.48 14.52
N THR A 88 11.93 -5.78 14.73
CA THR A 88 10.76 -6.50 14.19
C THR A 88 9.43 -6.10 14.83
N ASP A 89 9.46 -5.68 16.10
CA ASP A 89 8.28 -5.19 16.81
C ASP A 89 7.87 -3.83 16.24
N HIS A 90 8.84 -2.94 16.03
CA HIS A 90 8.63 -1.65 15.36
C HIS A 90 8.12 -1.83 13.92
N ALA A 91 8.73 -2.75 13.16
CA ALA A 91 8.33 -3.04 11.78
C ALA A 91 6.88 -3.52 11.69
N SER A 92 6.39 -4.26 12.69
CA SER A 92 5.01 -4.78 12.74
C SER A 92 3.94 -3.69 12.73
N LEU A 93 4.27 -2.49 13.22
CA LEU A 93 3.38 -1.33 13.22
C LEU A 93 3.23 -0.68 11.84
N PHE A 94 4.13 -0.96 10.89
CA PHE A 94 4.17 -0.26 9.60
C PHE A 94 2.89 -0.46 8.77
N ILE A 95 2.34 -1.67 8.75
CA ILE A 95 1.10 -1.93 7.99
C ILE A 95 -0.11 -1.28 8.67
N PHE A 96 -0.07 -1.12 10.00
CA PHE A 96 -1.11 -0.44 10.79
C PHE A 96 -0.90 1.07 10.91
N SER A 97 0.19 1.63 10.36
CA SER A 97 0.58 3.02 10.62
C SER A 97 -0.52 4.05 10.30
N PRO A 98 -1.40 3.88 9.28
CA PRO A 98 -2.50 4.82 9.06
C PRO A 98 -3.54 4.85 10.19
N HIS A 99 -3.71 3.73 10.91
CA HIS A 99 -4.62 3.63 12.06
C HIS A 99 -3.98 4.11 13.37
N LEU A 100 -2.65 4.22 13.40
CA LEU A 100 -1.87 4.66 14.57
C LEU A 100 -1.53 6.15 14.54
N ALA A 101 -1.62 6.80 13.39
CA ALA A 101 -1.38 8.23 13.28
C ALA A 101 -2.48 9.03 13.99
N LYS A 102 -2.10 9.84 14.99
CA LYS A 102 -3.01 10.66 15.78
C LYS A 102 -2.63 12.13 15.70
N ILE A 103 -3.64 13.01 15.67
CA ILE A 103 -3.41 14.45 15.76
C ILE A 103 -3.24 14.80 17.24
N SER A 104 -2.15 15.47 17.55
CA SER A 104 -1.84 15.98 18.89
C SER A 104 -2.35 17.41 18.99
N GLY A 105 -3.59 17.60 19.46
CA GLY A 105 -4.19 18.93 19.70
C GLY A 105 -4.66 19.05 21.15
N ASP A 106 -4.35 20.17 21.81
CA ASP A 106 -4.84 20.57 23.14
C ASP A 106 -4.57 19.60 24.31
N GLY A 107 -3.56 18.75 24.22
CA GLY A 107 -3.18 17.81 25.29
C GLY A 107 -3.99 16.50 25.31
N GLU A 108 -4.87 16.27 24.34
CA GLU A 108 -5.54 14.99 24.13
C GLU A 108 -5.19 14.39 22.76
N GLU A 109 -4.77 13.13 22.73
CA GLU A 109 -4.64 12.36 21.49
C GLU A 109 -6.04 12.02 20.95
N ARG A 110 -6.52 12.80 19.98
CA ARG A 110 -7.83 12.56 19.34
C ARG A 110 -7.64 11.88 17.99
N VAL A 111 -8.46 10.85 17.72
CA VAL A 111 -8.79 10.46 16.35
C VAL A 111 -9.69 11.57 15.80
N SER A 112 -9.08 12.63 15.27
CA SER A 112 -9.88 13.77 14.78
C SER A 112 -10.75 13.32 13.60
N PRO A 113 -12.02 13.79 13.49
CA PRO A 113 -12.85 13.57 12.32
C PRO A 113 -12.13 14.03 11.04
N ASP A 114 -12.55 13.51 9.89
CA ASP A 114 -11.99 13.83 8.56
C ASP A 114 -12.02 15.34 8.19
N THR A 115 -12.50 16.19 9.09
CA THR A 115 -12.72 17.64 8.96
C THR A 115 -11.44 18.49 8.90
N CYS A 116 -10.26 17.96 9.24
CA CYS A 116 -9.01 18.72 9.11
C CYS A 116 -8.44 18.73 7.69
N LEU A 117 -8.97 17.89 6.79
CA LEU A 117 -8.55 17.80 5.40
C LEU A 117 -9.77 18.03 4.50
N PRO A 118 -9.73 18.94 3.51
CA PRO A 118 -10.86 19.18 2.63
C PRO A 118 -11.25 17.88 1.92
N LEU A 119 -12.54 17.55 1.97
CA LEU A 119 -13.14 16.46 1.22
C LEU A 119 -13.39 16.94 -0.23
N CYS A 120 -13.44 16.00 -1.18
CA CYS A 120 -13.94 16.34 -2.51
C CYS A 120 -15.47 16.37 -2.53
N GLU A 121 -16.07 17.13 -3.44
CA GLU A 121 -17.53 17.31 -3.56
C GLU A 121 -18.29 15.97 -3.61
N GLN A 122 -17.76 14.97 -4.32
CA GLN A 122 -18.38 13.64 -4.40
C GLN A 122 -18.43 12.91 -3.05
N GLN A 123 -17.40 13.09 -2.22
CA GLN A 123 -17.34 12.46 -0.90
C GLN A 123 -18.28 13.16 0.09
N GLU A 124 -18.46 14.47 -0.03
CA GLU A 124 -19.46 15.23 0.76
C GLU A 124 -20.89 14.83 0.41
N GLN A 125 -21.15 14.50 -0.87
CA GLN A 125 -22.47 14.08 -1.35
C GLN A 125 -22.78 12.60 -1.09
N THR A 126 -21.80 11.79 -0.69
CA THR A 126 -22.02 10.37 -0.42
C THR A 126 -22.77 10.22 0.92
N PRO A 127 -23.92 9.52 0.96
CA PRO A 127 -24.66 9.32 2.22
C PRO A 127 -23.76 8.68 3.29
N LYS A 128 -23.85 9.16 4.54
CA LYS A 128 -23.13 8.57 5.68
C LYS A 128 -23.40 7.06 5.72
N GLU A 129 -22.33 6.26 5.68
CA GLU A 129 -22.42 4.80 5.51
C GLU A 129 -23.24 4.14 6.63
N SER A 130 -24.38 3.54 6.26
CA SER A 130 -25.15 2.66 7.13
C SER A 130 -24.50 1.27 7.19
N LEU A 131 -24.76 0.51 8.27
CA LEU A 131 -24.31 -0.89 8.36
C LEU A 131 -24.76 -1.72 7.14
N TYR A 132 -25.96 -1.44 6.62
CA TYR A 132 -26.47 -2.05 5.40
C TYR A 132 -25.54 -1.84 4.21
N ARG A 133 -25.07 -0.60 3.98
CA ARG A 133 -24.16 -0.26 2.89
C ARG A 133 -22.76 -0.84 3.09
N LEU A 134 -22.28 -0.90 4.34
CA LEU A 134 -20.99 -1.51 4.68
C LEU A 134 -20.96 -3.02 4.37
N MET A 135 -22.10 -3.70 4.49
CA MET A 135 -22.22 -5.13 4.20
C MET A 135 -22.15 -5.46 2.69
N ALA A 136 -22.15 -4.46 1.80
CA ALA A 136 -21.81 -4.65 0.39
C ALA A 136 -20.32 -5.02 0.18
N THR A 137 -19.51 -5.00 1.24
CA THR A 137 -18.16 -5.57 1.29
C THR A 137 -18.11 -6.71 2.30
N ASN A 138 -18.41 -7.93 1.86
CA ASN A 138 -18.45 -9.12 2.71
C ASN A 138 -18.45 -10.42 1.90
N ILE A 139 -18.22 -11.55 2.57
CA ILE A 139 -18.23 -12.89 1.99
C ILE A 139 -19.60 -13.54 2.22
N TYR A 140 -20.21 -14.02 1.14
CA TYR A 140 -21.50 -14.70 1.14
C TYR A 140 -21.42 -16.06 0.49
N LYS A 141 -22.34 -16.96 0.86
CA LYS A 141 -22.53 -18.22 0.16
C LYS A 141 -23.27 -18.00 -1.16
N THR A 142 -22.98 -18.83 -2.15
CA THR A 142 -23.67 -18.86 -3.44
C THR A 142 -24.45 -20.18 -3.58
N ARG A 143 -25.33 -20.28 -4.57
CA ARG A 143 -26.27 -21.40 -4.74
C ARG A 143 -25.58 -22.77 -4.81
N ASP A 144 -24.40 -22.81 -5.41
CA ASP A 144 -23.55 -24.00 -5.55
C ASP A 144 -22.70 -24.32 -4.29
N GLY A 145 -22.90 -23.56 -3.20
CA GLY A 145 -22.22 -23.76 -1.91
C GLY A 145 -20.83 -23.11 -1.81
N ARG A 146 -20.33 -22.49 -2.89
CA ARG A 146 -19.07 -21.72 -2.88
C ARG A 146 -19.24 -20.44 -2.06
N CYS A 147 -18.12 -19.89 -1.60
CA CYS A 147 -18.08 -18.56 -1.00
C CYS A 147 -17.68 -17.53 -2.07
N TYR A 148 -18.32 -16.36 -2.06
CA TYR A 148 -18.01 -15.25 -2.94
C TYR A 148 -17.85 -13.97 -2.12
N HIS A 149 -16.73 -13.26 -2.33
CA HIS A 149 -16.49 -11.96 -1.74
C HIS A 149 -17.03 -10.88 -2.67
N ILE A 150 -18.12 -10.23 -2.26
CA ILE A 150 -18.62 -9.01 -2.92
C ILE A 150 -17.91 -7.81 -2.30
N HIS A 151 -17.47 -6.84 -3.10
CA HIS A 151 -16.80 -5.65 -2.59
C HIS A 151 -17.47 -4.36 -3.08
N GLY A 152 -17.95 -3.52 -2.15
CA GLY A 152 -18.63 -2.25 -2.42
C GLY A 152 -17.71 -1.14 -2.93
N SER A 153 -16.39 -1.31 -2.84
CA SER A 153 -15.41 -0.26 -3.14
C SER A 153 -15.69 1.00 -2.28
N LEU A 154 -15.44 2.21 -2.79
CA LEU A 154 -15.84 3.45 -2.11
C LEU A 154 -17.27 3.89 -2.46
N ASN A 155 -17.99 3.12 -3.29
CA ASN A 155 -19.39 3.38 -3.62
C ASN A 155 -20.17 2.06 -3.82
N PRO A 156 -20.92 1.60 -2.81
CA PRO A 156 -21.62 0.32 -2.86
C PRO A 156 -22.88 0.33 -3.74
N ASP A 157 -23.29 1.47 -4.31
CA ASP A 157 -24.50 1.56 -5.14
C ASP A 157 -24.48 0.60 -6.34
N ILE A 158 -23.29 0.38 -6.91
CA ILE A 158 -23.10 -0.54 -8.04
C ILE A 158 -23.42 -1.98 -7.60
N VAL A 159 -22.92 -2.41 -6.43
CA VAL A 159 -23.21 -3.75 -5.87
C VAL A 159 -24.70 -3.90 -5.58
N LEU A 160 -25.28 -2.90 -4.91
CA LEU A 160 -26.69 -2.92 -4.54
C LEU A 160 -27.56 -3.05 -5.78
N SER A 161 -27.30 -2.23 -6.79
CA SER A 161 -28.03 -2.25 -8.05
C SER A 161 -27.84 -3.57 -8.81
N ALA A 162 -26.62 -4.12 -8.84
CA ALA A 162 -26.32 -5.41 -9.47
C ALA A 162 -27.12 -6.57 -8.83
N LEU A 163 -27.31 -6.53 -7.51
CA LEU A 163 -28.09 -7.54 -6.77
C LEU A 163 -29.60 -7.25 -6.74
N GLY A 164 -30.06 -6.16 -7.36
CA GLY A 164 -31.45 -5.72 -7.28
C GLY A 164 -31.90 -5.33 -5.86
N LEU A 165 -30.95 -4.87 -5.03
CA LEU A 165 -31.19 -4.39 -3.67
C LEU A 165 -31.42 -2.88 -3.67
N PRO A 166 -32.26 -2.35 -2.77
CA PRO A 166 -32.48 -0.90 -2.67
C PRO A 166 -31.20 -0.19 -2.21
N LEU A 167 -30.98 1.04 -2.70
CA LEU A 167 -29.78 1.83 -2.34
C LEU A 167 -29.73 2.23 -0.87
N GLN A 168 -30.90 2.32 -0.24
CA GLN A 168 -31.09 2.64 1.17
C GLN A 168 -32.21 1.78 1.75
N VAL A 169 -32.13 1.53 3.05
CA VAL A 169 -33.17 0.85 3.82
C VAL A 169 -33.38 1.62 5.12
N ASP A 170 -34.63 1.96 5.43
CA ASP A 170 -35.01 2.56 6.70
C ASP A 170 -35.26 1.45 7.72
N MET A 171 -34.19 0.84 8.25
CA MET A 171 -34.31 -0.25 9.22
C MET A 171 -33.22 -0.19 10.30
N PRO A 172 -33.57 -0.08 11.60
CA PRO A 172 -32.68 -0.50 12.68
C PRO A 172 -32.62 -2.04 12.64
N SER A 173 -31.62 -2.57 11.94
CA SER A 173 -31.51 -4.00 11.63
C SER A 173 -30.19 -4.54 12.18
N THR A 174 -30.26 -5.74 12.79
CA THR A 174 -29.06 -6.42 13.31
C THR A 174 -28.14 -6.83 12.14
N PRO A 175 -26.83 -7.00 12.36
CA PRO A 175 -25.91 -7.46 11.33
C PRO A 175 -26.43 -8.70 10.57
N PHE A 176 -27.01 -9.67 11.29
CA PHE A 176 -27.57 -10.89 10.70
C PHE A 176 -28.74 -10.63 9.75
N SER A 177 -29.68 -9.77 10.14
CA SER A 177 -30.84 -9.46 9.29
C SER A 177 -30.43 -8.72 8.00
N ILE A 178 -29.45 -7.81 8.10
CA ILE A 178 -28.86 -7.12 6.95
C ILE A 178 -28.16 -8.12 6.03
N MET A 179 -27.29 -8.96 6.61
CA MET A 179 -26.61 -9.99 5.84
C MET A 179 -27.58 -10.93 5.15
N GLY A 180 -28.71 -11.26 5.77
CA GLY A 180 -29.77 -12.07 5.18
C GLY A 180 -30.26 -11.50 3.84
N LEU A 181 -30.33 -10.17 3.70
CA LEU A 181 -30.75 -9.53 2.43
C LEU A 181 -29.77 -9.83 1.30
N TYR A 182 -28.47 -9.67 1.55
CA TYR A 182 -27.41 -9.99 0.60
C TYR A 182 -27.29 -11.50 0.36
N GLN A 183 -27.39 -12.29 1.42
CA GLN A 183 -27.28 -13.75 1.37
C GLN A 183 -28.42 -14.35 0.54
N ASN A 184 -29.64 -13.83 0.65
CA ASN A 184 -30.76 -14.26 -0.17
C ASN A 184 -30.48 -14.02 -1.66
N LYS A 185 -29.94 -12.85 -2.02
CA LYS A 185 -29.59 -12.53 -3.41
C LYS A 185 -28.45 -13.38 -3.96
N THR A 186 -27.41 -13.60 -3.17
CA THR A 186 -26.28 -14.43 -3.60
C THR A 186 -26.62 -15.91 -3.73
N LEU A 187 -27.64 -16.42 -3.01
CA LEU A 187 -28.15 -17.78 -3.16
C LEU A 187 -29.02 -17.99 -4.41
N GLU A 188 -29.41 -16.92 -5.13
CA GLU A 188 -30.14 -17.03 -6.39
C GLU A 188 -29.21 -17.45 -7.56
N MET A 189 -27.88 -17.36 -7.39
CA MET A 189 -26.89 -17.54 -8.44
C MET A 189 -25.74 -18.49 -8.03
N ASP A 190 -25.18 -19.21 -8.99
CA ASP A 190 -23.91 -19.93 -8.79
C ASP A 190 -22.73 -18.94 -8.79
N ALA A 191 -21.60 -19.33 -8.21
CA ALA A 191 -20.47 -18.41 -8.01
C ALA A 191 -19.92 -17.82 -9.31
N THR A 192 -19.85 -18.62 -10.39
CA THR A 192 -19.39 -18.15 -11.71
C THR A 192 -20.34 -17.13 -12.34
N ALA A 193 -21.65 -17.28 -12.13
CA ALA A 193 -22.64 -16.34 -12.63
C ALA A 193 -22.55 -15.00 -11.88
N LEU A 194 -22.37 -15.06 -10.55
CA LEU A 194 -22.14 -13.87 -9.73
C LEU A 194 -20.80 -13.19 -10.07
N ASP A 195 -19.75 -13.97 -10.35
CA ASP A 195 -18.44 -13.46 -10.79
C ASP A 195 -18.55 -12.68 -12.10
N THR A 196 -19.28 -13.23 -13.08
CA THR A 196 -19.56 -12.59 -14.37
C THR A 196 -20.39 -11.32 -14.20
N LEU A 197 -21.45 -11.37 -13.38
CA LEU A 197 -22.28 -10.21 -13.09
C LEU A 197 -21.44 -9.06 -12.50
N MET A 198 -20.62 -9.34 -11.50
CA MET A 198 -19.83 -8.31 -10.85
C MET A 198 -18.70 -7.80 -11.74
N ASN A 199 -17.85 -8.68 -12.26
CA ASN A 199 -16.62 -8.27 -12.94
C ASN A 199 -16.82 -7.86 -14.40
N ASP A 200 -17.68 -8.57 -15.14
CA ASP A 200 -17.78 -8.39 -16.59
C ASP A 200 -18.93 -7.45 -16.96
N VAL A 201 -20.06 -7.54 -16.26
CA VAL A 201 -21.24 -6.68 -16.50
C VAL A 201 -21.10 -5.34 -15.76
N HIS A 202 -20.93 -5.37 -14.44
CA HIS A 202 -20.91 -4.16 -13.63
C HIS A 202 -19.52 -3.55 -13.42
N ARG A 203 -18.44 -4.26 -13.80
CA ARG A 203 -17.04 -3.86 -13.57
C ARG A 203 -16.75 -3.48 -12.11
N GLN A 204 -17.42 -4.19 -11.21
CA GLN A 204 -17.29 -4.04 -9.76
C GLN A 204 -16.38 -5.13 -9.21
N ALA A 205 -15.56 -4.78 -8.21
CA ALA A 205 -14.68 -5.72 -7.56
C ALA A 205 -15.48 -6.84 -6.86
N GLY A 206 -15.10 -8.07 -7.13
CA GLY A 206 -15.66 -9.25 -6.51
C GLY A 206 -14.88 -10.49 -6.93
N THR A 207 -14.91 -11.54 -6.12
CA THR A 207 -14.25 -12.79 -6.48
C THR A 207 -14.87 -13.98 -5.77
N ILE A 208 -14.81 -15.13 -6.42
CA ILE A 208 -14.97 -16.42 -5.74
C ILE A 208 -13.82 -16.55 -4.72
N ALA A 209 -14.11 -17.06 -3.52
CA ALA A 209 -13.08 -17.41 -2.57
C ALA A 209 -12.44 -18.74 -2.98
N TYR A 210 -11.15 -18.74 -3.29
CA TYR A 210 -10.42 -19.94 -3.68
C TYR A 210 -9.45 -20.35 -2.57
N THR A 211 -9.20 -21.65 -2.47
CA THR A 211 -8.04 -22.14 -1.73
C THR A 211 -6.76 -21.85 -2.51
N SER A 212 -5.60 -21.87 -1.85
CA SER A 212 -4.32 -21.71 -2.53
C SER A 212 -4.12 -22.75 -3.65
N ASP A 213 -4.54 -24.00 -3.45
CA ASP A 213 -4.42 -25.05 -4.47
C ASP A 213 -5.36 -24.82 -5.65
N GLU A 214 -6.62 -24.45 -5.39
CA GLU A 214 -7.57 -24.11 -6.46
C GLU A 214 -7.07 -22.93 -7.29
N TYR A 215 -6.53 -21.91 -6.61
CA TYR A 215 -5.97 -20.74 -7.26
C TYR A 215 -4.77 -21.11 -8.13
N LEU A 216 -3.80 -21.86 -7.61
CA LEU A 216 -2.62 -22.30 -8.38
C LEU A 216 -3.01 -23.19 -9.58
N ALA A 217 -4.09 -23.97 -9.45
CA ALA A 217 -4.65 -24.78 -10.52
C ALA A 217 -5.57 -23.99 -11.48
N SER A 218 -5.87 -22.72 -11.22
CA SER A 218 -6.63 -21.87 -12.12
C SER A 218 -5.79 -21.38 -13.30
N GLU A 219 -6.45 -20.89 -14.36
CA GLU A 219 -5.75 -20.24 -15.47
C GLU A 219 -4.97 -19.00 -15.00
N GLN A 220 -5.55 -18.20 -14.09
CA GLN A 220 -4.88 -17.04 -13.52
C GLN A 220 -3.62 -17.41 -12.72
N GLY A 221 -3.73 -18.40 -11.84
CA GLY A 221 -2.63 -18.82 -10.98
C GLY A 221 -1.45 -19.38 -11.78
N ARG A 222 -1.72 -20.17 -12.83
CA ARG A 222 -0.70 -20.62 -13.79
C ARG A 222 -0.09 -19.46 -14.57
N ALA A 223 -0.91 -18.51 -15.03
CA ALA A 223 -0.43 -17.41 -15.85
C ALA A 223 0.61 -16.52 -15.13
N ASN A 224 0.51 -16.32 -13.81
CA ASN A 224 1.52 -15.58 -13.06
C ASN A 224 2.40 -16.45 -12.14
N SER A 225 2.55 -17.75 -12.41
CA SER A 225 3.43 -18.63 -11.61
C SER A 225 4.93 -18.27 -11.68
N HIS A 226 5.31 -17.45 -12.66
CA HIS A 226 6.66 -16.98 -12.92
C HIS A 226 6.92 -15.58 -12.36
N VAL A 227 5.91 -14.92 -11.78
CA VAL A 227 6.01 -13.53 -11.32
C VAL A 227 6.59 -13.46 -9.91
N GLY A 228 7.62 -12.62 -9.74
CA GLY A 228 8.26 -12.32 -8.46
C GLY A 228 7.54 -11.22 -7.66
N LEU A 229 8.25 -10.57 -6.73
CA LEU A 229 7.73 -9.38 -6.02
C LEU A 229 7.47 -8.20 -6.95
N TYR A 230 8.26 -8.10 -8.02
CA TYR A 230 8.13 -7.09 -9.06
C TYR A 230 8.73 -7.64 -10.36
N GLU A 231 8.36 -7.04 -11.49
CA GLU A 231 8.94 -7.32 -12.80
C GLU A 231 9.55 -6.04 -13.36
N LEU A 232 10.72 -6.16 -13.99
CA LEU A 232 11.37 -5.07 -14.70
C LEU A 232 11.29 -5.29 -16.20
N VAL A 233 10.74 -4.30 -16.90
CA VAL A 233 10.77 -4.25 -18.37
C VAL A 233 11.68 -3.12 -18.78
N HIS A 234 12.87 -3.45 -19.28
CA HIS A 234 13.85 -2.47 -19.74
C HIS A 234 13.69 -2.23 -21.25
N LYS A 235 13.47 -0.97 -21.65
CA LYS A 235 13.47 -0.52 -23.04
C LYS A 235 14.68 0.38 -23.29
N PRO A 236 15.82 -0.17 -23.74
CA PRO A 236 17.03 0.63 -23.94
C PRO A 236 16.83 1.61 -25.10
N ILE A 237 17.20 2.87 -24.87
CA ILE A 237 17.15 3.95 -25.86
C ILE A 237 18.52 4.63 -25.85
N ALA A 238 19.22 4.63 -26.99
CA ALA A 238 20.61 5.13 -27.06
C ALA A 238 20.74 6.61 -26.66
N SER A 239 19.74 7.43 -26.95
CA SER A 239 19.68 8.85 -26.56
C SER A 239 19.33 9.08 -25.09
N GLN A 240 18.99 8.04 -24.34
CA GLN A 240 18.58 8.10 -22.93
C GLN A 240 19.28 7.00 -22.13
N PRO A 241 20.63 7.06 -21.99
CA PRO A 241 21.36 6.06 -21.23
C PRO A 241 20.92 6.06 -19.75
N PRO A 242 21.09 4.93 -19.03
CA PRO A 242 20.90 4.91 -17.58
C PRO A 242 21.80 5.96 -16.91
N CYS A 243 21.19 6.84 -16.13
CA CYS A 243 21.90 7.89 -15.40
C CYS A 243 21.19 8.19 -14.07
N TRP A 244 21.89 8.90 -13.19
CA TRP A 244 21.24 9.49 -12.02
C TRP A 244 20.39 10.69 -12.42
N TRP A 245 19.35 10.98 -11.64
CA TRP A 245 18.58 12.21 -11.78
C TRP A 245 19.47 13.44 -11.52
N PRO A 246 19.19 14.59 -12.17
CA PRO A 246 19.96 15.81 -11.94
C PRO A 246 19.81 16.28 -10.51
N ASN A 247 20.89 16.83 -9.94
CA ASN A 247 20.81 17.49 -8.63
C ASN A 247 19.99 18.78 -8.76
N SER A 248 19.03 18.97 -7.85
CA SER A 248 18.41 20.27 -7.64
C SER A 248 19.32 21.11 -6.72
N PRO A 249 19.60 22.40 -7.01
CA PRO A 249 20.38 23.28 -6.13
C PRO A 249 19.87 23.27 -4.68
N ASP A 250 18.55 23.22 -4.48
CA ASP A 250 17.91 23.29 -3.17
C ASP A 250 17.61 21.90 -2.56
N ALA A 251 17.83 20.82 -3.32
CA ALA A 251 17.60 19.44 -2.89
C ALA A 251 18.61 18.47 -3.50
N CYS A 252 19.91 18.73 -3.29
CA CYS A 252 20.97 17.86 -3.76
C CYS A 252 20.93 16.49 -3.06
N SER A 253 21.06 15.42 -3.85
CA SER A 253 21.19 14.07 -3.33
C SER A 253 22.49 13.92 -2.52
N SER A 254 22.42 13.25 -1.39
CA SER A 254 23.58 12.98 -0.52
C SER A 254 23.42 11.62 0.16
N PRO A 255 24.48 11.01 0.70
CA PRO A 255 24.37 9.78 1.49
C PRO A 255 23.30 9.89 2.60
N LYS A 256 23.22 11.07 3.22
CA LYS A 256 22.24 11.42 4.26
C LYS A 256 20.79 11.41 3.77
N ARG A 257 20.56 11.85 2.53
CA ARG A 257 19.23 11.94 1.88
C ARG A 257 19.35 11.39 0.46
N PRO A 258 19.38 10.06 0.30
CA PRO A 258 19.88 9.42 -0.92
C PRO A 258 18.97 9.62 -2.14
N LEU A 259 17.67 9.87 -1.94
CA LEU A 259 16.72 10.17 -3.01
C LEU A 259 16.39 11.67 -3.14
N ALA A 260 17.09 12.56 -2.44
CA ALA A 260 16.84 14.00 -2.56
C ALA A 260 17.00 14.48 -4.01
N GLY A 261 16.03 15.29 -4.45
CA GLY A 261 15.95 15.83 -5.80
C GLY A 261 15.30 14.90 -6.84
N LEU A 262 15.05 13.62 -6.51
CA LEU A 262 14.31 12.71 -7.39
C LEU A 262 12.84 13.15 -7.46
N LYS A 263 12.33 13.44 -8.65
CA LYS A 263 10.94 13.87 -8.85
C LYS A 263 10.04 12.69 -9.19
N VAL A 264 8.96 12.51 -8.42
CA VAL A 264 8.00 11.40 -8.56
C VAL A 264 6.60 11.94 -8.79
N VAL A 265 5.99 11.62 -9.93
CA VAL A 265 4.56 11.83 -10.17
C VAL A 265 3.79 10.62 -9.65
N ASP A 266 2.92 10.86 -8.68
CA ASP A 266 2.11 9.85 -8.00
C ASP A 266 0.64 9.93 -8.47
N LEU A 267 0.24 8.98 -9.31
CA LEU A 267 -1.13 8.78 -9.82
C LEU A 267 -1.82 7.64 -9.07
N THR A 268 -1.58 7.52 -7.77
CA THR A 268 -2.10 6.44 -6.93
C THR A 268 -3.08 6.94 -5.86
N ARG A 269 -3.90 6.01 -5.35
CA ARG A 269 -4.96 6.25 -4.37
C ARG A 269 -5.00 5.14 -3.33
N VAL A 270 -5.72 5.38 -2.23
CA VAL A 270 -5.95 4.41 -1.16
C VAL A 270 -4.66 4.06 -0.40
N ILE A 271 -4.08 2.86 -0.54
CA ILE A 271 -3.01 2.38 0.36
C ILE A 271 -1.78 1.84 -0.37
N ALA A 272 -1.93 0.87 -1.28
CA ALA A 272 -0.81 0.14 -1.89
C ALA A 272 0.14 1.08 -2.65
N GLY A 273 -0.36 1.78 -3.67
CA GLY A 273 0.41 2.78 -4.41
C GLY A 273 0.95 3.93 -3.54
N PRO A 274 0.12 4.57 -2.68
CA PRO A 274 0.60 5.65 -1.82
C PRO A 274 1.71 5.23 -0.85
N THR A 275 1.76 3.96 -0.43
CA THR A 275 2.84 3.42 0.40
C THR A 275 4.18 3.45 -0.35
N ILE A 276 4.20 3.09 -1.65
CA ILE A 276 5.42 3.12 -2.48
C ILE A 276 6.01 4.53 -2.49
N THR A 277 5.20 5.53 -2.84
CA THR A 277 5.67 6.90 -3.00
C THR A 277 5.94 7.59 -1.67
N ARG A 278 5.26 7.20 -0.58
CA ARG A 278 5.62 7.63 0.79
C ARG A 278 7.01 7.10 1.17
N SER A 279 7.32 5.82 0.89
CA SER A 279 8.65 5.25 1.13
C SER A 279 9.75 5.99 0.35
N LEU A 280 9.48 6.37 -0.91
CA LEU A 280 10.43 7.19 -1.68
C LEU A 280 10.62 8.59 -1.05
N ALA A 281 9.54 9.22 -0.60
CA ALA A 281 9.59 10.52 0.07
C ALA A 281 10.34 10.47 1.41
N GLU A 282 10.21 9.37 2.15
CA GLU A 282 10.95 9.09 3.40
C GLU A 282 12.47 9.05 3.16
N LEU A 283 12.92 8.66 1.97
CA LEU A 283 14.32 8.69 1.55
C LEU A 283 14.76 10.03 0.92
N GLY A 284 13.83 10.97 0.77
CA GLY A 284 14.07 12.34 0.31
C GLY A 284 13.53 12.70 -1.06
N ALA A 285 12.86 11.78 -1.77
CA ALA A 285 12.24 12.10 -3.05
C ALA A 285 11.17 13.19 -2.91
N SER A 286 10.99 13.95 -3.99
CA SER A 286 9.98 14.99 -4.13
C SER A 286 8.78 14.42 -4.87
N VAL A 287 7.64 14.30 -4.19
CA VAL A 287 6.47 13.59 -4.73
C VAL A 287 5.33 14.56 -5.00
N MET A 288 4.93 14.67 -6.27
CA MET A 288 3.70 15.37 -6.67
C MET A 288 2.61 14.34 -6.90
N ARG A 289 1.66 14.29 -5.97
CA ARG A 289 0.47 13.44 -6.08
C ARG A 289 -0.63 14.16 -6.83
N VAL A 290 -1.19 13.48 -7.82
CA VAL A 290 -2.20 14.02 -8.73
C VAL A 290 -3.46 13.17 -8.60
N THR A 291 -4.57 13.80 -8.26
CA THR A 291 -5.89 13.17 -8.23
C THR A 291 -6.91 14.00 -9.02
N SER A 292 -8.09 13.45 -9.31
CA SER A 292 -9.16 14.22 -9.95
C SER A 292 -10.11 14.78 -8.88
N PRO A 293 -10.62 16.02 -9.03
CA PRO A 293 -11.61 16.58 -8.10
C PRO A 293 -12.93 15.80 -8.12
N HIS A 294 -13.20 15.09 -9.22
CA HIS A 294 -14.39 14.26 -9.42
C HIS A 294 -14.17 12.77 -9.13
N ILE A 295 -13.26 12.43 -8.23
CA ILE A 295 -13.04 11.04 -7.79
C ILE A 295 -12.95 11.03 -6.26
N VAL A 296 -13.78 10.21 -5.62
CA VAL A 296 -13.74 9.95 -4.17
C VAL A 296 -12.40 9.34 -3.78
N ASP A 297 -11.84 9.70 -2.63
CA ASP A 297 -10.59 9.13 -2.14
C ASP A 297 -10.71 8.67 -0.68
N PHE A 298 -9.74 7.87 -0.24
CA PHE A 298 -9.72 7.38 1.14
C PHE A 298 -8.91 8.34 2.03
N THR A 299 -9.51 9.48 2.37
CA THR A 299 -8.84 10.58 3.10
C THR A 299 -8.37 10.18 4.50
N THR A 300 -8.98 9.15 5.11
CA THR A 300 -8.67 8.67 6.46
C THR A 300 -7.19 8.29 6.65
N VAL A 301 -6.53 7.81 5.59
CA VAL A 301 -5.13 7.36 5.61
C VAL A 301 -4.12 8.46 5.27
N PHE A 302 -4.56 9.65 4.88
CA PHE A 302 -3.65 10.73 4.43
C PHE A 302 -2.74 11.24 5.55
N ARG A 303 -3.22 11.19 6.80
CA ARG A 303 -2.44 11.55 8.00
C ARG A 303 -1.12 10.80 8.11
N ASP A 304 -0.98 9.68 7.41
CA ASP A 304 0.24 8.89 7.33
C ASP A 304 0.76 8.75 5.88
N LEU A 305 -0.12 8.42 4.93
CA LEU A 305 0.31 8.07 3.57
C LEU A 305 0.62 9.26 2.66
N ASN A 306 0.30 10.49 3.06
CA ASN A 306 0.61 11.71 2.28
C ASN A 306 1.81 12.50 2.80
N TRP A 307 2.53 12.01 3.82
CA TRP A 307 3.77 12.65 4.26
C TRP A 307 4.81 12.72 3.14
N GLY A 308 5.43 13.90 2.98
CA GLY A 308 6.41 14.16 1.94
C GLY A 308 5.83 14.36 0.53
N LYS A 309 4.52 14.58 0.40
CA LYS A 309 3.86 14.73 -0.90
C LYS A 309 3.11 16.06 -1.02
N TRP A 310 3.27 16.73 -2.16
CA TRP A 310 2.31 17.73 -2.63
C TRP A 310 1.10 17.03 -3.24
N ASN A 311 -0.08 17.65 -3.17
CA ASN A 311 -1.33 17.06 -3.65
C ASN A 311 -2.10 18.09 -4.49
N CYS A 312 -2.17 17.86 -5.80
CA CYS A 312 -2.92 18.71 -6.73
C CYS A 312 -4.10 17.98 -7.37
N HIS A 313 -5.03 18.77 -7.91
CA HIS A 313 -6.17 18.28 -8.67
C HIS A 313 -6.01 18.54 -10.17
N LEU A 314 -6.18 17.49 -10.97
CA LEU A 314 -6.23 17.55 -12.42
C LEU A 314 -7.36 16.65 -12.93
N HIS A 315 -8.30 17.23 -13.69
CA HIS A 315 -9.33 16.47 -14.37
C HIS A 315 -8.86 16.07 -15.77
N LEU A 316 -8.33 14.86 -15.92
CA LEU A 316 -7.69 14.39 -17.17
C LEU A 316 -8.65 14.15 -18.36
N LYS A 317 -9.89 14.67 -18.31
CA LYS A 317 -10.73 14.83 -19.51
C LYS A 317 -10.66 16.25 -20.09
N ASP A 318 -10.11 17.20 -19.35
CA ASP A 318 -9.78 18.54 -19.81
C ASP A 318 -8.34 18.56 -20.36
N GLU A 319 -8.16 19.01 -21.59
CA GLU A 319 -6.85 19.10 -22.24
C GLU A 319 -5.89 20.07 -21.53
N ASN A 320 -6.40 21.13 -20.88
CA ASN A 320 -5.56 22.04 -20.09
C ASN A 320 -4.93 21.31 -18.90
N ASP A 321 -5.72 20.48 -18.22
CA ASP A 321 -5.23 19.68 -17.10
C ASP A 321 -4.34 18.53 -17.55
N LYS A 322 -4.60 17.95 -18.73
CA LYS A 322 -3.66 17.03 -19.35
C LYS A 322 -2.31 17.70 -19.62
N GLU A 323 -2.29 18.94 -20.12
CA GLU A 323 -1.04 19.65 -20.38
C GLU A 323 -0.26 19.93 -19.11
N LYS A 324 -0.94 20.28 -18.01
CA LYS A 324 -0.31 20.41 -16.68
C LYS A 324 0.34 19.09 -16.23
N LEU A 325 -0.35 17.96 -16.40
CA LEU A 325 0.23 16.65 -16.09
C LEU A 325 1.42 16.32 -17.01
N ARG A 326 1.33 16.63 -18.31
CA ARG A 326 2.47 16.47 -19.24
C ARG A 326 3.68 17.28 -18.77
N ASN A 327 3.49 18.51 -18.32
CA ASN A 327 4.57 19.34 -17.76
C ASN A 327 5.21 18.72 -16.51
N LEU A 328 4.39 18.22 -15.57
CA LEU A 328 4.89 17.51 -14.40
C LEU A 328 5.74 16.29 -14.79
N ILE A 329 5.27 15.47 -15.74
CA ILE A 329 5.96 14.25 -16.18
C ILE A 329 7.25 14.56 -16.95
N ARG A 330 7.28 15.63 -17.77
CA ARG A 330 8.49 16.06 -18.49
C ARG A 330 9.68 16.28 -17.56
N GLU A 331 9.42 16.74 -16.34
CA GLU A 331 10.44 16.95 -15.32
C GLU A 331 10.66 15.74 -14.40
N ALA A 332 9.73 14.80 -14.33
CA ALA A 332 9.74 13.68 -13.39
C ALA A 332 10.71 12.56 -13.78
N ASP A 333 11.32 11.93 -12.77
CA ASP A 333 12.20 10.77 -12.96
C ASP A 333 11.42 9.45 -12.81
N VAL A 334 10.33 9.49 -12.05
CA VAL A 334 9.44 8.35 -11.82
C VAL A 334 7.98 8.77 -12.00
N VAL A 335 7.20 7.95 -12.69
CA VAL A 335 5.73 7.99 -12.65
C VAL A 335 5.24 6.70 -12.01
N VAL A 336 4.37 6.81 -11.02
CA VAL A 336 3.72 5.66 -10.37
C VAL A 336 2.23 5.75 -10.62
N ASP A 337 1.60 4.71 -11.15
CA ASP A 337 0.15 4.62 -11.25
C ASP A 337 -0.40 3.29 -10.70
N GLY A 338 -1.61 3.37 -10.14
CA GLY A 338 -2.34 2.23 -9.57
C GLY A 338 -3.76 2.11 -10.15
N TYR A 339 -3.99 2.67 -11.34
CA TYR A 339 -5.27 2.54 -12.01
C TYR A 339 -5.39 1.18 -12.69
N ARG A 340 -6.63 0.73 -12.92
CA ARG A 340 -6.87 -0.51 -13.66
C ARG A 340 -6.16 -0.46 -15.02
N PRO A 341 -5.57 -1.57 -15.50
CA PRO A 341 -4.89 -1.59 -16.78
C PRO A 341 -5.77 -1.02 -17.91
N GLY A 342 -5.18 -0.20 -18.78
CA GLY A 342 -5.88 0.48 -19.88
C GLY A 342 -6.54 1.81 -19.51
N VAL A 343 -6.70 2.17 -18.23
CA VAL A 343 -7.30 3.47 -17.84
C VAL A 343 -6.39 4.62 -18.26
N MET A 344 -5.11 4.58 -17.89
CA MET A 344 -4.17 5.66 -18.22
C MET A 344 -3.88 5.73 -19.72
N ASP A 345 -3.86 4.59 -20.42
CA ASP A 345 -3.72 4.55 -21.88
C ASP A 345 -4.87 5.31 -22.58
N ARG A 346 -6.12 5.13 -22.13
CA ARG A 346 -7.28 5.89 -22.66
C ARG A 346 -7.22 7.39 -22.37
N LEU A 347 -6.50 7.79 -21.33
CA LEU A 347 -6.32 9.19 -20.95
C LEU A 347 -5.10 9.84 -21.65
N GLY A 348 -4.31 9.07 -22.40
CA GLY A 348 -3.09 9.54 -23.07
C GLY A 348 -1.86 9.63 -22.15
N PHE A 349 -1.84 8.82 -21.09
CA PHE A 349 -0.73 8.72 -20.13
C PHE A 349 -0.37 7.25 -19.88
N GLY A 350 -0.56 6.40 -20.89
CA GLY A 350 -0.08 5.04 -20.86
C GLY A 350 1.44 4.99 -20.90
N ARG A 351 2.01 3.78 -20.79
CA ARG A 351 3.48 3.60 -20.82
C ARG A 351 4.10 4.19 -22.08
N ALA A 352 3.47 3.97 -23.24
CA ALA A 352 3.95 4.48 -24.51
C ALA A 352 3.93 6.01 -24.56
N ASP A 353 2.84 6.63 -24.09
CA ASP A 353 2.68 8.09 -24.06
C ASP A 353 3.71 8.75 -23.13
N ILE A 354 3.92 8.18 -21.94
CA ILE A 354 4.92 8.68 -20.98
C ILE A 354 6.33 8.61 -21.56
N PHE A 355 6.66 7.52 -22.25
CA PHE A 355 7.99 7.35 -22.87
C PHE A 355 8.19 8.32 -24.04
N ASP A 356 7.16 8.52 -24.87
CA ASP A 356 7.20 9.48 -25.97
C ASP A 356 7.37 10.92 -25.45
N LEU A 357 6.64 11.28 -24.39
CA LEU A 357 6.69 12.62 -23.80
C LEU A 357 8.08 13.07 -23.34
N VAL A 358 8.95 12.12 -22.97
CA VAL A 358 10.31 12.42 -22.47
C VAL A 358 11.42 12.01 -23.44
N ARG A 359 11.09 11.56 -24.65
CA ARG A 359 12.04 10.96 -25.62
C ARG A 359 13.28 11.83 -25.91
N ASP A 360 13.15 13.14 -25.81
CA ASP A 360 14.21 14.11 -26.14
C ASP A 360 15.05 14.56 -24.92
N ARG A 361 14.80 14.01 -23.72
CA ARG A 361 15.35 14.51 -22.44
C ARG A 361 16.82 14.15 -22.16
N GLY A 362 17.48 13.37 -23.03
CA GLY A 362 18.84 12.85 -22.76
C GLY A 362 18.94 11.86 -21.60
N ARG A 363 17.86 11.64 -20.84
CA ARG A 363 17.72 10.70 -19.72
C ARG A 363 16.37 9.99 -19.77
N GLY A 364 16.33 8.73 -19.34
CA GLY A 364 15.13 7.90 -19.30
C GLY A 364 14.15 8.28 -18.18
N ILE A 365 13.09 7.48 -18.04
CA ILE A 365 12.07 7.60 -16.99
C ILE A 365 11.69 6.20 -16.49
N ILE A 366 11.34 6.10 -15.21
CA ILE A 366 10.77 4.87 -14.62
C ILE A 366 9.25 5.02 -14.59
N HIS A 367 8.54 4.05 -15.17
CA HIS A 367 7.09 3.95 -15.04
C HIS A 367 6.73 2.71 -14.20
N ALA A 368 6.45 2.92 -12.93
CA ALA A 368 6.03 1.88 -11.99
C ALA A 368 4.50 1.77 -12.00
N ARG A 369 4.01 0.53 -12.06
CA ARG A 369 2.57 0.26 -12.10
C ARG A 369 2.21 -0.80 -11.07
N GLU A 370 1.11 -0.60 -10.37
CA GLU A 370 0.59 -1.51 -9.36
C GLU A 370 -0.85 -1.92 -9.73
N ASN A 371 -1.18 -3.22 -9.54
CA ASN A 371 -2.54 -3.71 -9.69
C ASN A 371 -2.76 -4.99 -8.84
N CYS A 372 -4.02 -5.39 -8.67
CA CYS A 372 -4.41 -6.50 -7.79
C CYS A 372 -4.20 -7.92 -8.36
N TYR A 373 -4.34 -8.10 -9.68
CA TYR A 373 -4.40 -9.43 -10.30
C TYR A 373 -3.12 -9.86 -11.03
N GLY A 374 -2.11 -8.99 -11.09
CA GLY A 374 -0.93 -9.16 -11.94
C GLY A 374 -1.17 -8.72 -13.39
N TRP A 375 -0.17 -8.93 -14.25
CA TRP A 375 -0.20 -8.49 -15.65
C TRP A 375 -0.59 -9.60 -16.63
N TYR A 376 -0.78 -10.82 -16.14
CA TYR A 376 -1.03 -12.00 -16.95
C TYR A 376 -2.34 -12.69 -16.55
N GLY A 377 -2.88 -13.49 -17.47
CA GLY A 377 -4.06 -14.31 -17.26
C GLY A 377 -5.39 -13.57 -17.45
N PRO A 378 -6.51 -14.30 -17.38
CA PRO A 378 -7.84 -13.78 -17.71
C PRO A 378 -8.33 -12.66 -16.79
N TRP A 379 -7.76 -12.51 -15.59
CA TRP A 379 -8.22 -11.54 -14.59
C TRP A 379 -7.41 -10.24 -14.55
N ALA A 380 -6.40 -10.08 -15.41
CA ALA A 380 -5.47 -8.94 -15.38
C ALA A 380 -6.17 -7.56 -15.45
N ASN A 381 -7.34 -7.46 -16.08
CA ASN A 381 -8.07 -6.19 -16.23
C ASN A 381 -9.15 -5.94 -15.15
N ARG A 382 -9.30 -6.84 -14.17
CA ARG A 382 -10.32 -6.72 -13.10
C ARG A 382 -9.92 -5.69 -12.06
N SER A 383 -10.90 -5.09 -11.39
CA SER A 383 -10.65 -4.32 -10.17
C SER A 383 -10.38 -5.23 -9.00
N GLY A 384 -9.47 -4.82 -8.12
CA GLY A 384 -9.29 -5.48 -6.84
C GLY A 384 -9.08 -4.52 -5.68
N TRP A 385 -9.13 -5.12 -4.51
CA TRP A 385 -8.93 -4.53 -3.19
C TRP A 385 -8.22 -5.59 -2.34
N GLN A 386 -7.66 -5.21 -1.20
CA GLN A 386 -6.97 -6.15 -0.31
C GLN A 386 -7.82 -7.40 -0.02
N GLY A 387 -9.07 -7.22 0.40
CA GLY A 387 -9.96 -8.34 0.70
C GLY A 387 -10.30 -9.24 -0.51
N ILE A 388 -10.23 -8.70 -1.73
CA ILE A 388 -10.37 -9.50 -2.96
C ILE A 388 -9.11 -10.36 -3.16
N SER A 389 -7.93 -9.77 -3.00
CA SER A 389 -6.66 -10.52 -3.02
C SER A 389 -6.61 -11.61 -1.94
N ASP A 390 -7.12 -11.32 -0.75
CA ASP A 390 -7.17 -12.27 0.36
C ASP A 390 -8.11 -13.45 0.06
N ALA A 391 -9.28 -13.18 -0.54
CA ALA A 391 -10.24 -14.21 -0.90
C ALA A 391 -9.75 -15.12 -2.05
N LEU A 392 -8.88 -14.62 -2.93
CA LEU A 392 -8.35 -15.41 -4.04
C LEU A 392 -7.37 -16.50 -3.61
N ALA A 393 -6.53 -16.30 -2.58
CA ALA A 393 -5.64 -17.33 -2.03
C ALA A 393 -4.74 -16.79 -0.90
N LEU A 394 -5.25 -15.94 0.00
CA LEU A 394 -4.46 -15.33 1.07
C LEU A 394 -3.24 -14.56 0.52
N ASN A 395 -3.51 -13.57 -0.34
CA ASN A 395 -2.56 -12.57 -0.84
C ASN A 395 -1.73 -13.02 -2.06
N TYR A 396 -2.21 -12.65 -3.25
CA TYR A 396 -1.55 -12.96 -4.53
C TYR A 396 -0.44 -11.99 -4.94
N TYR A 397 -0.18 -10.88 -4.21
CA TYR A 397 0.85 -9.92 -4.65
C TYR A 397 2.23 -10.57 -4.79
N SER A 398 2.44 -11.73 -4.15
CA SER A 398 3.42 -12.69 -4.63
C SER A 398 3.13 -14.12 -4.16
N GLN A 399 3.21 -15.10 -5.08
CA GLN A 399 3.27 -16.51 -4.69
C GLN A 399 4.44 -16.77 -3.72
N TRP A 400 5.47 -15.93 -3.79
CA TRP A 400 6.53 -15.85 -2.80
C TRP A 400 5.99 -15.64 -1.37
N LEU A 401 5.11 -14.66 -1.12
CA LEU A 401 4.62 -14.37 0.22
C LEU A 401 3.94 -15.61 0.84
N VAL A 402 3.08 -16.26 0.06
CA VAL A 402 2.41 -17.49 0.49
C VAL A 402 3.40 -18.62 0.79
N ARG A 403 4.42 -18.81 -0.07
CA ARG A 403 5.35 -19.95 0.03
C ARG A 403 6.51 -19.73 1.01
N SER A 404 7.01 -18.50 1.11
CA SER A 404 8.24 -18.16 1.82
C SER A 404 7.97 -17.57 3.20
N VAL A 405 6.89 -16.79 3.36
CA VAL A 405 6.46 -16.31 4.67
C VAL A 405 5.62 -17.38 5.36
N GLY A 406 4.53 -17.81 4.74
CA GLY A 406 3.67 -18.88 5.27
C GLY A 406 3.04 -18.57 6.64
N VAL A 407 2.41 -19.58 7.23
CA VAL A 407 1.75 -19.47 8.56
C VAL A 407 2.67 -19.95 9.68
N TYR A 408 2.31 -19.62 10.92
CA TYR A 408 2.99 -20.19 12.09
C TYR A 408 2.75 -21.70 12.20
N ASP A 409 3.74 -22.41 12.73
CA ASP A 409 3.53 -23.79 13.16
C ASP A 409 2.49 -23.85 14.27
N ARG A 410 1.75 -24.96 14.36
CA ARG A 410 0.64 -25.12 15.31
C ARG A 410 0.99 -24.74 16.76
N PRO A 411 2.15 -25.11 17.33
CA PRO A 411 2.49 -24.73 18.70
C PRO A 411 2.67 -23.21 18.88
N VAL A 412 3.38 -22.55 17.95
CA VAL A 412 3.59 -21.09 17.98
C VAL A 412 2.25 -20.36 17.85
N TRP A 413 1.41 -20.84 16.92
CA TRP A 413 0.07 -20.28 16.74
C TRP A 413 -0.81 -20.47 17.98
N ALA A 414 -0.83 -21.67 18.56
CA ALA A 414 -1.65 -21.97 19.73
C ALA A 414 -1.24 -21.12 20.94
N ASP A 415 0.06 -20.93 21.16
CA ASP A 415 0.57 -20.04 22.19
C ASP A 415 0.14 -18.59 21.96
N LEU A 416 0.42 -18.05 20.76
CA LEU A 416 0.03 -16.68 20.38
C LEU A 416 -1.47 -16.45 20.58
N TRP A 417 -2.30 -17.34 20.07
CA TRP A 417 -3.76 -17.25 20.19
C TRP A 417 -4.22 -17.31 21.66
N ALA A 418 -3.65 -18.23 22.46
CA ALA A 418 -4.01 -18.39 23.86
C ALA A 418 -3.62 -17.17 24.72
N ARG A 419 -2.41 -16.62 24.51
CA ARG A 419 -1.92 -15.43 25.24
C ARG A 419 -2.81 -14.20 25.05
N HIS A 420 -3.49 -14.11 23.91
CA HIS A 420 -4.39 -12.99 23.57
C HIS A 420 -5.86 -13.26 23.93
N GLY A 421 -6.14 -14.25 24.78
CA GLY A 421 -7.51 -14.57 25.19
C GLY A 421 -8.35 -15.22 24.09
N SER A 422 -7.71 -15.81 23.07
CA SER A 422 -8.39 -16.55 22.00
C SER A 422 -9.42 -15.72 21.22
N PRO A 423 -9.01 -14.60 20.59
CA PRO A 423 -9.95 -13.67 20.00
C PRO A 423 -10.75 -14.31 18.86
N ALA A 424 -12.08 -14.15 18.91
CA ALA A 424 -12.98 -14.64 17.89
C ALA A 424 -13.55 -13.47 17.08
N PHE A 425 -13.18 -13.41 15.81
CA PHE A 425 -13.80 -12.55 14.80
C PHE A 425 -14.79 -13.36 13.97
N ARG A 426 -15.84 -12.69 13.51
CA ARG A 426 -16.83 -13.26 12.61
C ARG A 426 -16.45 -12.90 11.17
N HIS A 427 -16.83 -13.74 10.22
CA HIS A 427 -16.56 -13.49 8.79
C HIS A 427 -17.18 -12.19 8.28
N TYR A 428 -18.17 -11.64 9.00
CA TYR A 428 -18.86 -10.39 8.70
C TYR A 428 -18.39 -9.19 9.55
N ASP A 429 -17.40 -9.38 10.43
CA ASP A 429 -16.82 -8.25 11.16
C ASP A 429 -15.96 -7.45 10.18
N ASN A 430 -16.42 -6.25 9.81
CA ASN A 430 -15.66 -5.35 8.94
C ASN A 430 -14.54 -4.63 9.69
N THR A 431 -13.71 -3.89 8.97
CA THR A 431 -12.55 -3.16 9.52
C THR A 431 -12.90 -2.18 10.63
N ARG A 432 -14.12 -1.61 10.66
CA ARG A 432 -14.56 -0.73 11.76
C ARG A 432 -14.81 -1.48 13.06
N ILE A 433 -14.96 -2.81 13.01
CA ILE A 433 -15.09 -3.68 14.18
C ILE A 433 -13.75 -4.35 14.48
N THR A 434 -13.09 -4.93 13.47
CA THR A 434 -11.88 -5.73 13.67
C THR A 434 -10.69 -4.89 14.10
N VAL A 435 -10.47 -3.70 13.51
CA VAL A 435 -9.30 -2.87 13.82
C VAL A 435 -9.35 -2.34 15.26
N PRO A 436 -10.43 -1.70 15.74
CA PRO A 436 -10.47 -1.21 17.13
C PRO A 436 -10.31 -2.34 18.15
N ARG A 437 -10.92 -3.51 17.89
CA ARG A 437 -10.82 -4.66 18.78
C ARG A 437 -9.42 -5.27 18.78
N LEU A 438 -8.77 -5.35 17.62
CA LEU A 438 -7.38 -5.78 17.52
C LEU A 438 -6.46 -4.82 18.27
N LEU A 439 -6.60 -3.51 18.07
CA LEU A 439 -5.80 -2.52 18.80
C LEU A 439 -6.00 -2.60 20.31
N GLN A 440 -7.24 -2.79 20.78
CA GLN A 440 -7.52 -3.01 22.21
C GLN A 440 -6.80 -4.26 22.75
N LEU A 441 -6.80 -5.36 22.00
CA LEU A 441 -6.06 -6.57 22.39
C LEU A 441 -4.56 -6.31 22.45
N LEU A 442 -3.99 -5.63 21.46
CA LEU A 442 -2.56 -5.33 21.44
C LEU A 442 -2.16 -4.38 22.57
N HIS A 443 -2.97 -3.36 22.90
CA HIS A 443 -2.75 -2.51 24.07
C HIS A 443 -2.91 -3.28 25.39
N GLN A 444 -3.74 -4.32 25.42
CA GLN A 444 -3.92 -5.13 26.63
C GLN A 444 -2.77 -6.12 26.86
N TYR A 445 -2.25 -6.73 25.81
CA TYR A 445 -1.33 -7.87 25.90
C TYR A 445 0.11 -7.57 25.46
N ASP A 446 0.34 -6.52 24.64
CA ASP A 446 1.63 -6.23 24.01
C ASP A 446 2.00 -4.73 24.07
N GLU A 447 1.44 -3.96 25.01
CA GLU A 447 1.73 -2.52 25.15
C GLU A 447 3.22 -2.22 25.21
N ASP A 448 3.90 -2.89 26.14
CA ASP A 448 5.32 -2.71 26.41
C ASP A 448 6.23 -3.26 25.29
N VAL A 449 5.65 -4.01 24.36
CA VAL A 449 6.37 -4.60 23.21
C VAL A 449 6.19 -3.73 21.97
N LEU A 450 4.95 -3.43 21.60
CA LEU A 450 4.58 -2.81 20.34
C LEU A 450 4.41 -1.29 20.44
N PHE A 451 3.99 -0.74 21.58
CA PHE A 451 3.63 0.68 21.69
C PHE A 451 4.68 1.52 22.42
N LYS A 452 5.94 1.05 22.40
CA LYS A 452 7.08 1.74 23.00
C LYS A 452 7.22 3.18 22.49
N PRO A 453 7.41 4.18 23.37
CA PRO A 453 7.53 5.58 22.97
C PRO A 453 8.59 5.83 21.88
N GLU A 454 9.70 5.09 21.88
CA GLU A 454 10.76 5.24 20.89
C GLU A 454 10.35 4.87 19.45
N PHE A 455 9.28 4.10 19.25
CA PHE A 455 8.76 3.73 17.92
C PHE A 455 7.91 4.83 17.28
N PHE A 456 7.61 5.89 18.01
CA PHE A 456 6.78 6.99 17.54
C PHE A 456 7.54 8.32 17.55
N ASP A 457 7.18 9.21 16.64
CA ASP A 457 7.59 10.62 16.65
C ASP A 457 6.40 11.53 16.40
N THR A 458 6.55 12.80 16.75
CA THR A 458 5.60 13.85 16.44
C THR A 458 6.15 14.74 15.35
N TYR A 459 5.40 14.87 14.25
CA TYR A 459 5.77 15.72 13.12
C TYR A 459 4.76 16.84 12.96
N THR A 460 5.24 18.07 12.82
CA THR A 460 4.40 19.22 12.49
C THR A 460 4.14 19.28 10.99
N SER A 461 2.88 19.39 10.57
CA SER A 461 2.54 19.77 9.20
C SER A 461 2.16 21.24 9.15
N LYS A 462 2.99 22.07 8.51
CA LYS A 462 2.70 23.51 8.36
C LYS A 462 1.53 23.77 7.43
N ALA A 463 1.29 22.88 6.47
CA ALA A 463 0.21 23.02 5.49
C ALA A 463 -1.19 22.97 6.13
N ILE A 464 -1.36 22.19 7.20
CA ILE A 464 -2.63 22.03 7.92
C ILE A 464 -2.57 22.53 9.38
N GLY A 465 -1.40 23.01 9.83
CA GLY A 465 -1.22 23.65 11.14
C GLY A 465 -1.39 22.73 12.35
N VAL A 466 -1.09 21.43 12.20
CA VAL A 466 -1.25 20.44 13.29
C VAL A 466 -0.01 19.58 13.46
N ASP A 467 0.18 19.13 14.70
CA ASP A 467 1.15 18.09 15.05
C ASP A 467 0.50 16.71 14.94
N ILE A 468 1.24 15.76 14.37
CA ILE A 468 0.78 14.38 14.17
C ILE A 468 1.81 13.43 14.76
N ARG A 469 1.39 12.67 15.77
CA ARG A 469 2.15 11.53 16.30
C ARG A 469 1.94 10.33 15.38
N LYS A 470 3.02 9.72 14.90
CA LYS A 470 2.97 8.53 14.02
C LYS A 470 4.17 7.62 14.22
N VAL A 471 4.09 6.42 13.62
CA VAL A 471 5.20 5.46 13.59
C VAL A 471 6.40 6.07 12.86
N LYS A 472 7.60 5.88 13.43
CA LYS A 472 8.88 6.31 12.87
C LYS A 472 9.30 5.47 11.67
N PRO A 473 10.25 5.95 10.85
CA PRO A 473 10.94 5.10 9.91
C PRO A 473 11.57 3.88 10.59
N VAL A 474 11.38 2.68 10.02
CA VAL A 474 11.70 1.40 10.67
C VAL A 474 13.21 1.10 10.67
N ALA A 475 13.91 1.39 9.56
CA ALA A 475 15.31 1.06 9.40
C ALA A 475 16.22 2.18 9.92
N THR A 476 17.26 1.80 10.65
CA THR A 476 18.32 2.71 11.12
C THR A 476 19.63 2.33 10.47
N PHE A 477 20.37 3.31 9.95
CA PHE A 477 21.65 3.11 9.26
C PHE A 477 22.79 3.59 10.16
N GLY A 478 23.91 2.85 10.19
CA GLY A 478 25.03 3.07 11.10
C GLY A 478 25.50 4.52 11.14
N ASP A 479 25.78 5.01 12.35
CA ASP A 479 26.15 6.41 12.66
C ASP A 479 25.18 7.48 12.11
N GLY A 480 23.94 7.09 11.82
CA GLY A 480 22.95 8.00 11.21
C GLY A 480 23.32 8.43 9.80
N LEU A 481 24.13 7.63 9.09
CA LEU A 481 24.65 7.94 7.75
C LEU A 481 23.53 8.26 6.76
N VAL A 482 22.42 7.53 6.83
CA VAL A 482 21.17 7.82 6.10
C VAL A 482 20.13 8.29 7.10
N GLN A 483 19.50 9.42 6.83
CA GLN A 483 18.44 9.99 7.65
C GLN A 483 17.10 9.91 6.93
N LEU A 484 16.28 8.98 7.38
CA LEU A 484 14.91 8.80 6.94
C LEU A 484 14.02 9.91 7.51
N GLY A 485 13.09 10.40 6.70
CA GLY A 485 12.21 11.52 7.06
C GLY A 485 11.62 12.20 5.83
N TYR A 486 10.73 13.16 6.04
CA TYR A 486 9.96 13.81 4.97
C TYR A 486 10.38 15.25 4.78
N ASN A 487 10.47 15.72 3.53
CA ASN A 487 10.85 17.11 3.24
C ASN A 487 9.69 18.09 3.48
N VAL A 488 8.45 17.63 3.30
CA VAL A 488 7.24 18.44 3.48
C VAL A 488 6.19 17.71 4.31
N GLY A 489 5.37 18.48 5.02
CA GLY A 489 4.26 17.96 5.82
C GLY A 489 3.16 17.29 5.01
N THR A 490 2.40 16.41 5.66
CA THR A 490 1.17 15.83 5.08
C THR A 490 0.09 16.89 4.86
N ARG A 491 -0.80 16.67 3.89
CA ARG A 491 -1.84 17.62 3.47
C ARG A 491 -3.01 16.91 2.79
N GLY A 492 -4.10 17.66 2.60
CA GLY A 492 -5.33 17.19 1.95
C GLY A 492 -5.20 17.10 0.42
N ASN A 493 -6.28 16.68 -0.23
CA ASN A 493 -6.34 16.63 -1.69
C ASN A 493 -6.50 18.03 -2.30
N GLY A 494 -5.88 18.25 -3.47
CA GLY A 494 -6.11 19.44 -4.29
C GLY A 494 -5.63 20.76 -3.69
N VAL A 495 -4.80 20.72 -2.64
CA VAL A 495 -4.35 21.92 -1.91
C VAL A 495 -3.20 22.63 -2.64
N ASP A 496 -2.41 21.89 -3.42
CA ASP A 496 -1.25 22.43 -4.13
C ASP A 496 -1.51 22.65 -5.62
N ALA A 497 -0.77 23.60 -6.19
CA ALA A 497 -0.74 23.83 -7.63
C ALA A 497 0.02 22.71 -8.38
N PRO A 498 -0.37 22.38 -9.62
CA PRO A 498 0.19 21.27 -10.40
C PRO A 498 1.50 21.65 -11.10
N PHE A 499 2.49 22.14 -10.36
CA PHE A 499 3.84 22.40 -10.84
C PHE A 499 4.88 22.07 -9.76
N TRP A 500 6.13 21.84 -10.15
CA TRP A 500 7.23 21.62 -9.21
C TRP A 500 7.67 22.95 -8.60
N PRO A 501 7.71 23.10 -7.26
CA PRO A 501 8.22 24.33 -6.67
C PRO A 501 9.69 24.53 -7.03
N GLN A 502 10.12 25.80 -7.07
CA GLN A 502 11.52 26.13 -7.33
C GLN A 502 12.42 25.49 -6.26
N ASN A 503 12.05 25.63 -4.98
CA ASN A 503 12.66 24.91 -3.89
C ASN A 503 11.81 23.67 -3.54
N LEU A 504 12.38 22.48 -3.72
CA LEU A 504 11.72 21.20 -3.44
C LEU A 504 11.53 20.89 -1.94
N ARG A 505 11.69 21.88 -1.07
CA ARG A 505 11.35 21.84 0.36
C ARG A 505 10.21 22.78 0.72
N ASP A 506 9.70 23.54 -0.26
CA ASP A 506 8.58 24.46 -0.02
C ASP A 506 7.33 23.67 0.35
N GLU A 507 6.85 23.89 1.57
CA GLU A 507 5.70 23.15 2.10
C GLU A 507 4.36 23.63 1.54
N VAL A 508 4.28 24.80 0.90
CA VAL A 508 3.02 25.33 0.34
C VAL A 508 3.28 25.84 -1.06
N VAL A 509 2.59 25.26 -2.04
CA VAL A 509 2.73 25.61 -3.46
C VAL A 509 1.38 26.12 -3.95
N ARG A 510 1.22 27.45 -4.04
CA ARG A 510 -0.04 28.10 -4.46
C ARG A 510 0.00 28.58 -5.89
#